data_AF-A0A4Y2RRM5-F1
#
_entry.id   AF-A0A4Y2RRM5-F1
#
_cell.length_a   1.000
_cell.length_b   1.000
_cell.length_c   1.000
_cell.angle_alpha   90.00
_cell.angle_beta   90.00
_cell.angle_gamma   90.00
#
_symmetry.space_group_name_H-M   'P 1'
#
loop_
_entity.id
_entity.type
_entity.pdbx_description
1 polymer ?
#
loop_
_entity_poly.entity_id
_entity_poly.type
_entity_poly.pdbx_seq_one_letter_code
_entity_poly.pdbx_strand_id
1 'polypeptide(L)'
;MTKEILRKILGRAALVYEELVTVLCDCERVINSRPLTYVSEDVDDVSPLTPEMFLREIPESGVADIDTVDKEKLSRHGTGLEQKKLKFINPVSCQT
;
A
#
# COMPACT_ATOMS: atom_id res chain seq x y z
N MET A 1 -4.90 -14.39 5.57
CA MET A 1 -5.58 -13.08 5.39
C MET A 1 -6.72 -13.12 4.38
N THR A 2 -6.54 -12.97 3.06
CA THR A 2 -7.67 -12.84 2.11
C THR A 2 -8.63 -14.03 2.13
N LYS A 3 -8.10 -15.26 2.09
CA LYS A 3 -8.89 -16.49 2.21
C LYS A 3 -9.73 -16.55 3.50
N GLU A 4 -9.18 -16.08 4.61
CA GLU A 4 -9.87 -16.10 5.90
C GLU A 4 -10.94 -15.02 5.98
N ILE A 5 -10.68 -13.83 5.41
CA ILE A 5 -11.63 -12.72 5.31
C ILE A 5 -12.81 -13.14 4.43
N LEU A 6 -12.55 -13.70 3.26
CA LEU A 6 -13.58 -14.22 2.36
C LEU A 6 -14.43 -15.28 3.04
N ARG A 7 -13.81 -16.23 3.78
CA ARG A 7 -14.54 -17.22 4.56
C ARG A 7 -15.44 -16.58 5.64
N LYS A 8 -14.98 -15.51 6.29
CA LYS A 8 -15.78 -14.79 7.30
C LYS A 8 -16.94 -14.02 6.68
N ILE A 9 -16.73 -13.38 5.53
CA ILE A 9 -17.74 -12.56 4.85
C ILE A 9 -18.79 -13.43 4.17
N LEU A 10 -18.36 -14.43 3.40
CA LEU A 10 -19.26 -15.30 2.63
C LEU A 10 -19.92 -16.38 3.51
N GLY A 11 -19.27 -16.78 4.60
CA GLY A 11 -19.82 -17.76 5.55
C GLY A 11 -20.14 -19.10 4.90
N ARG A 12 -21.44 -19.41 4.78
CA ARG A 12 -21.98 -20.63 4.15
C ARG A 12 -22.61 -20.38 2.77
N ALA A 13 -22.46 -19.19 2.21
CA ALA A 13 -22.99 -18.88 0.88
C ALA A 13 -22.35 -19.80 -0.17
N ALA A 14 -23.18 -20.34 -1.06
CA ALA A 14 -22.74 -21.08 -2.24
C ALA A 14 -22.93 -20.17 -3.45
N LEU A 15 -21.82 -19.63 -3.95
CA LEU A 15 -21.79 -18.76 -5.12
C LEU A 15 -21.72 -19.63 -6.38
N VAL A 16 -22.39 -19.19 -7.45
CA VAL A 16 -22.12 -19.76 -8.78
C VAL A 16 -20.76 -19.29 -9.29
N TYR A 17 -20.25 -19.97 -10.32
CA TYR A 17 -18.91 -19.71 -10.84
C TYR A 17 -18.68 -18.23 -11.17
N GLU A 18 -19.62 -17.60 -11.88
CA GLU A 18 -19.51 -16.19 -12.30
C GLU A 18 -19.47 -15.21 -11.12
N GLU A 19 -20.27 -15.46 -10.09
CA GLU A 19 -20.29 -14.66 -8.87
C GLU A 19 -18.97 -14.81 -8.11
N LEU A 20 -18.46 -16.04 -7.98
CA LEU A 20 -17.17 -16.28 -7.33
C LEU A 20 -16.03 -15.59 -8.08
N VAL A 21 -16.00 -15.66 -9.40
CA VAL A 21 -15.00 -14.98 -10.23
C VAL A 21 -15.07 -13.46 -9.99
N THR A 22 -16.25 -12.89 -9.97
CA THR A 22 -16.44 -11.44 -9.74
C THR A 22 -15.87 -11.03 -8.38
N VAL A 23 -16.19 -11.77 -7.31
CA VAL A 23 -15.67 -11.51 -5.96
C VAL A 23 -14.14 -11.60 -5.92
N LEU A 24 -13.56 -12.59 -6.62
CA LEU A 24 -12.11 -12.75 -6.67
C LEU A 24 -11.43 -11.62 -7.46
N CYS A 25 -12.01 -11.17 -8.58
CA CYS A 25 -11.51 -10.02 -9.34
C CYS A 25 -11.50 -8.73 -8.48
N ASP A 26 -12.53 -8.51 -7.67
CA ASP A 26 -12.54 -7.37 -6.75
C ASP A 26 -11.46 -7.48 -5.68
N CYS A 27 -11.26 -8.67 -5.12
CA CYS A 27 -10.19 -8.90 -4.14
C CYS A 27 -8.81 -8.68 -4.76
N GLU A 28 -8.59 -9.21 -5.95
CA GLU A 28 -7.36 -9.03 -6.71
C GLU A 28 -7.07 -7.55 -6.94
N ARG A 29 -8.04 -6.80 -7.47
CA ARG A 29 -7.90 -5.37 -7.73
C ARG A 29 -7.48 -4.60 -6.47
N VAL A 30 -8.13 -4.85 -5.33
CA VAL A 30 -7.81 -4.17 -4.07
C VAL A 30 -6.42 -4.53 -3.55
N ILE A 31 -6.02 -5.79 -3.65
CA ILE A 31 -4.69 -6.24 -3.20
C ILE A 31 -3.61 -5.64 -4.11
N ASN A 32 -3.84 -5.69 -5.42
CA ASN A 32 -2.89 -5.24 -6.43
C ASN A 32 -2.73 -3.71 -6.43
N SER A 33 -3.78 -2.95 -6.14
CA SER A 33 -3.71 -1.49 -6.06
C SER A 33 -3.14 -0.98 -4.74
N ARG A 34 -2.84 -1.85 -3.77
CA ARG A 34 -2.44 -1.42 -2.43
C ARG A 34 -1.00 -0.88 -2.44
N PRO A 35 -0.74 0.34 -1.94
CA PRO A 35 0.60 0.88 -1.78
C PRO A 35 1.50 -0.01 -0.89
N LEU A 36 2.67 -0.36 -1.40
CA LEU A 36 3.77 -1.00 -0.67
C LEU A 36 4.71 0.04 -0.05
N THR A 37 4.76 1.24 -0.63
CA THR A 37 5.53 2.37 -0.13
C THR A 37 4.61 3.45 0.43
N TYR A 38 5.23 4.46 1.06
CA TYR A 38 4.54 5.65 1.52
C TYR A 38 3.81 6.34 0.36
N VAL A 39 2.61 6.85 0.65
CA VAL A 39 1.83 7.68 -0.26
C VAL A 39 2.07 9.14 0.15
N SER A 40 2.72 9.91 -0.72
CA SER A 40 2.95 11.34 -0.49
C SER A 40 1.68 12.15 -0.75
N GLU A 41 1.53 13.27 -0.04
CA GLU A 41 0.52 14.28 -0.32
C GLU A 41 0.99 15.27 -1.40
N ASP A 42 2.31 15.30 -1.67
CA ASP A 42 2.91 16.14 -2.70
C ASP A 42 2.73 15.51 -4.09
N VAL A 43 2.08 16.22 -5.00
CA VAL A 43 1.81 15.75 -6.38
C VAL A 43 3.08 15.59 -7.23
N ASP A 44 4.16 16.25 -6.84
CA ASP A 44 5.45 16.17 -7.54
C ASP A 44 6.30 14.98 -7.07
N ASP A 45 5.90 14.29 -6.01
CA ASP A 45 6.61 13.13 -5.50
C ASP A 45 6.30 11.85 -6.29
N VAL A 46 7.18 10.87 -6.16
CA VAL A 46 7.07 9.62 -6.92
C VAL A 46 5.83 8.85 -6.47
N SER A 47 5.07 8.35 -7.46
CA SER A 47 3.92 7.48 -7.20
C SER A 47 4.30 6.27 -6.35
N PRO A 48 3.46 5.88 -5.39
CA PRO A 48 3.75 4.74 -4.54
C PRO A 48 3.82 3.44 -5.34
N LEU A 49 4.76 2.56 -4.97
CA LEU A 49 4.85 1.24 -5.57
C LEU A 49 3.65 0.39 -5.14
N THR A 50 3.03 -0.31 -6.08
CA THR A 50 1.96 -1.27 -5.82
C THR A 50 2.35 -2.66 -6.35
N PRO A 51 1.81 -3.77 -5.81
CA PRO A 51 2.12 -5.11 -6.33
C PRO A 51 1.83 -5.25 -7.83
N GLU A 52 0.79 -4.58 -8.30
CA GLU A 52 0.36 -4.54 -9.70
C GLU A 52 1.48 -4.14 -10.67
N MET A 53 2.37 -3.23 -10.24
CA MET A 53 3.49 -2.73 -11.07
C MET A 53 4.54 -3.81 -11.35
N PHE A 54 4.58 -4.88 -10.55
CA PHE A 54 5.48 -6.02 -10.76
C PHE A 54 4.82 -7.17 -11.54
N LEU A 55 3.48 -7.23 -11.53
CA LEU A 55 2.72 -8.32 -12.13
C LEU A 55 2.41 -8.08 -13.61
N ARG A 56 2.41 -6.82 -14.07
CA ARG A 56 2.25 -6.49 -15.49
C ARG A 56 3.60 -6.44 -16.19
N GLU A 57 3.67 -6.96 -17.42
CA GLU A 57 4.76 -6.64 -18.34
C GLU A 57 4.78 -5.13 -18.52
N ILE A 58 5.90 -4.48 -18.19
CA ILE A 58 6.02 -3.03 -18.12
C ILE A 58 6.01 -2.46 -19.55
N PRO A 59 4.97 -1.73 -20.00
CA PRO A 59 5.05 -0.86 -21.16
C PRO A 59 5.29 0.54 -20.60
N GLU A 60 6.55 0.88 -20.32
CA GLU A 60 6.97 2.21 -19.86
C GLU A 60 6.12 2.75 -18.69
N SER A 61 6.16 2.09 -17.54
CA SER A 61 5.66 2.74 -16.33
C SER A 61 6.56 3.94 -16.05
N GLY A 62 5.98 5.12 -15.85
CA GLY A 62 6.65 6.34 -15.39
C GLY A 62 7.18 6.23 -13.95
N VAL A 63 7.68 5.06 -13.55
CA VAL A 63 8.60 4.95 -12.43
C VAL A 63 9.86 5.67 -12.86
N ALA A 64 10.17 6.77 -12.18
CA ALA A 64 11.45 7.42 -12.33
C ALA A 64 12.54 6.36 -12.16
N ASP A 65 13.44 6.26 -13.15
CA ASP A 65 14.62 5.43 -13.04
C ASP A 65 15.31 5.72 -11.71
N ILE A 66 15.87 4.69 -11.08
CA ILE A 66 16.57 4.82 -9.79
C ILE A 66 17.64 5.93 -9.85
N ASP A 67 18.21 6.17 -11.04
CA ASP A 67 19.21 7.19 -11.30
C ASP A 67 18.63 8.61 -11.43
N THR A 68 17.32 8.75 -11.63
CA THR A 68 16.60 10.03 -11.79
C THR A 68 15.91 10.48 -10.48
N VAL A 69 15.83 9.62 -9.47
CA VAL A 69 15.25 9.99 -8.16
C VAL A 69 16.26 10.83 -7.38
N ASP A 70 16.02 12.13 -7.29
CA ASP A 70 16.85 13.06 -6.51
C ASP A 70 17.03 12.57 -5.07
N LYS A 71 18.29 12.50 -4.62
CA LYS A 71 18.68 12.08 -3.25
C LYS A 71 17.96 12.89 -2.16
N GLU A 72 17.56 14.12 -2.49
CA GLU A 72 16.78 15.02 -1.62
C GLU A 72 15.36 14.48 -1.37
N LYS A 73 14.70 13.90 -2.37
CA LYS A 73 13.36 13.29 -2.21
C LYS A 73 13.40 12.02 -1.34
N LEU A 74 14.48 11.24 -1.42
CA LEU A 74 14.70 10.08 -0.55
C LEU A 74 14.96 10.49 0.90
N SER A 75 15.68 11.59 1.12
CA SER A 75 15.99 12.11 2.46
C SER A 75 14.74 12.53 3.26
N ARG A 76 13.73 13.10 2.57
CA ARG A 76 12.44 13.45 3.18
C ARG A 76 11.67 12.22 3.69
N HIS A 77 11.78 11.09 2.99
CA HIS A 77 11.13 9.84 3.37
C HIS A 77 11.86 9.08 4.50
N GLY A 78 13.17 9.27 4.64
CA GLY A 78 13.96 8.70 5.75
C GLY A 78 13.73 9.42 7.09
N THR A 79 13.39 10.70 7.07
CA THR A 79 13.24 11.52 8.30
C THR A 79 11.89 11.34 9.00
N GLY A 80 10.88 10.76 8.33
CA GLY A 80 9.59 10.40 8.94
C GLY A 80 9.70 9.29 9.99
N LEU A 81 10.73 8.43 9.90
CA LEU A 81 11.04 7.41 10.90
C LEU A 81 11.58 8.03 12.20
N GLU A 82 12.37 9.10 12.10
CA GLU A 82 12.93 9.80 13.26
C GLU A 82 11.88 10.66 13.98
N GLN A 83 10.94 11.29 13.25
CA GLN A 83 9.83 12.00 13.89
C GLN A 83 8.85 11.07 14.62
N LYS A 84 8.73 9.80 14.21
CA LYS A 84 7.92 8.81 14.95
C LYS A 84 8.62 8.28 16.20
N LYS A 85 9.96 8.17 16.25
CA LYS A 85 10.68 7.84 17.50
C LYS A 85 10.40 8.84 18.62
N LEU A 86 10.28 10.13 18.30
CA LEU A 86 10.04 11.17 19.32
C LEU A 86 8.60 11.17 19.87
N LYS A 87 7.62 10.60 19.15
CA LYS A 87 6.23 10.48 19.62
C LYS A 87 5.95 9.24 20.47
N PHE A 88 6.84 8.24 20.48
CA PHE A 88 6.70 7.05 21.33
C PHE A 88 7.40 7.15 22.69
N ILE A 89 8.26 8.16 22.93
CA ILE A 89 9.04 8.31 24.19
C ILE A 89 8.40 9.27 25.20
N ASN A 90 7.24 9.86 24.92
CA ASN A 90 6.49 10.61 25.95
C ASN A 90 5.26 9.82 26.39
N PRO A 91 5.38 8.88 27.35
CA PRO A 91 4.22 8.42 28.07
C PRO A 91 3.72 9.59 28.91
N VAL A 92 2.52 10.05 28.57
CA VAL A 92 1.51 10.66 29.43
C VAL A 92 1.92 10.73 30.92
N SER A 93 2.41 11.88 31.38
CA SER A 93 2.27 12.24 32.79
C SER A 93 0.89 12.89 32.96
N CYS A 94 -0.08 12.03 33.27
CA CYS A 94 -1.36 12.44 33.87
C CYS A 94 -1.09 13.25 35.14
N GLN A 95 -1.98 14.21 35.36
CA GLN A 95 -2.07 15.13 36.49
C GLN A 95 -2.08 14.43 37.86
N THR A 96 -1.41 15.05 38.85
CA THR A 96 -2.01 15.47 40.14
C THR A 96 -1.27 16.69 40.63
#